data_AF-A0A1B5Z7R3-F1
#
_entry.id   AF-A0A1B5Z7R3-F1
#
_cell.length_a   1.000
_cell.length_b   1.000
_cell.length_c   1.000
_cell.angle_alpha   90.00
_cell.angle_beta   90.00
_cell.angle_gamma   90.00
#
_symmetry.space_group_name_H-M   'P 1'
#
loop_
_entity.id
_entity.type
_entity.pdbx_description
1 polymer ?
#
loop_
_entity_poly.entity_id
_entity_poly.type
_entity_poly.pdbx_seq_one_letter_code
_entity_poly.pdbx_strand_id
1 'polypeptide(L)'
;EVTGDQRPPKHARVEGGGSMVSGPHKLIPGKAAEEFVLPPAMGHDCLLDGKIVVKISDADQTILASMGPESLRNVVADSSVAVFKLLKVATFLNDLASQTKACADAKGKVTKLEKELHDAKEEEGKLKEKVGELEEKLSSLTLTSTTDEEEKKVDPTGTYAKFSRADLIAKIYEVRDLQIEVASSSFQNALAQLQVLNPGI
;
A
#
# COMPACT_ATOMS: atom_id res chain seq x y z
N GLU A 1 8.31 31.65 -70.05
CA GLU A 1 8.66 30.34 -70.62
C GLU A 1 9.36 29.55 -69.53
N VAL A 2 8.78 28.40 -69.18
CA VAL A 2 9.19 27.53 -68.07
C VAL A 2 10.24 26.53 -68.56
N THR A 3 11.25 26.23 -67.73
CA THR A 3 11.98 24.95 -67.57
C THR A 3 13.26 25.26 -66.78
N GLY A 4 13.75 24.48 -65.81
CA GLY A 4 13.38 23.18 -65.29
C GLY A 4 14.59 22.68 -64.47
N ASP A 5 14.37 22.45 -63.19
CA ASP A 5 15.29 21.97 -62.15
C ASP A 5 15.99 20.64 -62.53
N GLN A 6 17.32 20.52 -62.32
CA GLN A 6 18.05 19.24 -62.46
C GLN A 6 18.84 18.89 -61.20
N ARG A 7 18.22 18.00 -60.40
CA ARG A 7 18.79 17.25 -59.27
C ARG A 7 19.53 15.99 -59.78
N PRO A 8 20.58 15.48 -59.11
CA PRO A 8 21.31 14.27 -59.52
C PRO A 8 20.45 12.99 -59.42
N PRO A 9 20.78 11.93 -60.19
CA PRO A 9 19.89 10.79 -60.39
C PRO A 9 19.77 9.87 -59.17
N LYS A 10 18.53 9.43 -58.92
CA LYS A 10 18.14 8.43 -57.93
C LYS A 10 18.61 7.04 -58.38
N HIS A 11 19.21 6.30 -57.46
CA HIS A 11 19.60 4.90 -57.57
C HIS A 11 18.36 4.02 -57.65
N ALA A 12 18.42 3.00 -58.52
CA ALA A 12 17.32 2.10 -58.81
C ALA A 12 16.94 1.25 -57.59
N ARG A 13 15.64 1.16 -57.33
CA ARG A 13 15.04 0.24 -56.37
C ARG A 13 15.26 -1.19 -56.87
N VAL A 14 16.11 -1.96 -56.21
CA VAL A 14 16.14 -3.43 -56.36
C VAL A 14 14.91 -3.97 -55.63
N GLU A 15 13.97 -4.46 -56.42
CA GLU A 15 12.95 -5.38 -55.97
C GLU A 15 13.58 -6.77 -55.97
N GLY A 16 13.67 -7.39 -54.79
CA GLY A 16 14.28 -8.69 -54.62
C GLY A 16 13.76 -9.37 -53.36
N GLY A 17 12.79 -10.26 -53.57
CA GLY A 17 12.66 -11.51 -52.83
C GLY A 17 12.13 -11.41 -51.39
N GLY A 18 10.90 -11.86 -51.19
CA GLY A 18 10.31 -12.04 -49.87
C GLY A 18 11.16 -12.94 -48.96
N SER A 19 11.37 -12.48 -47.74
CA SER A 19 11.66 -13.32 -46.59
C SER A 19 11.08 -12.65 -45.35
N MET A 20 10.28 -13.39 -44.61
CA MET A 20 9.59 -12.94 -43.40
C MET A 20 10.63 -12.56 -42.34
N VAL A 21 11.02 -11.29 -42.27
CA VAL A 21 11.77 -10.77 -41.13
C VAL A 21 10.76 -10.44 -40.04
N SER A 22 10.56 -11.41 -39.16
CA SER A 22 10.03 -11.17 -37.82
C SER A 22 10.86 -10.05 -37.17
N GLY A 23 10.20 -9.01 -36.65
CA GLY A 23 10.86 -7.90 -35.98
C GLY A 23 11.75 -8.35 -34.82
N PRO A 24 12.70 -7.51 -34.37
CA PRO A 24 13.83 -7.94 -33.54
C PRO A 24 13.48 -8.28 -32.08
N HIS A 25 12.21 -8.30 -31.71
CA HIS A 25 11.78 -8.66 -30.37
C HIS A 25 10.81 -9.83 -30.40
N LYS A 26 11.37 -11.03 -30.20
CA LYS A 26 10.62 -12.16 -29.67
C LYS A 26 11.14 -12.42 -28.25
N LEU A 27 10.68 -11.61 -27.30
CA LEU A 27 10.85 -11.93 -25.88
C LEU A 27 10.03 -13.19 -25.60
N ILE A 28 10.69 -14.21 -25.04
CA ILE A 28 10.04 -15.45 -24.61
C ILE A 28 9.20 -15.11 -23.37
N PRO A 29 7.87 -15.33 -23.37
CA PRO A 29 7.04 -15.13 -22.20
C PRO A 29 7.47 -16.07 -21.06
N GLY A 30 7.75 -15.54 -19.87
CA GLY A 30 7.87 -16.33 -18.63
C GLY A 30 9.19 -16.26 -17.84
N LYS A 31 10.21 -15.50 -18.25
CA LYS A 31 11.42 -15.25 -17.41
C LYS A 31 11.44 -13.82 -16.89
N ALA A 32 11.65 -13.67 -15.57
CA ALA A 32 11.73 -12.40 -14.88
C ALA A 32 12.96 -11.58 -15.32
N ALA A 33 12.74 -10.30 -15.61
CA ALA A 33 13.77 -9.36 -16.03
C ALA A 33 14.45 -8.74 -14.80
N GLU A 34 15.48 -9.41 -14.29
CA GLU A 34 16.35 -8.88 -13.21
C GLU A 34 17.72 -8.39 -13.72
N GLU A 35 18.01 -8.53 -15.02
CA GLU A 35 19.35 -8.27 -15.57
C GLU A 35 19.32 -7.24 -16.69
N PHE A 36 20.15 -6.20 -16.52
CA PHE A 36 20.37 -5.16 -17.51
C PHE A 36 21.15 -5.75 -18.69
N VAL A 37 20.45 -6.07 -19.78
CA VAL A 37 21.08 -6.59 -21.00
C VAL A 37 21.77 -5.44 -21.73
N LEU A 38 23.10 -5.46 -21.72
CA LEU A 38 23.89 -4.53 -22.52
C LEU A 38 23.47 -4.60 -23.99
N PRO A 39 23.50 -3.46 -24.72
CA PRO A 39 23.21 -3.42 -26.15
C PRO A 39 24.00 -4.51 -26.89
N PRO A 40 23.44 -5.15 -27.93
CA PRO A 40 24.08 -6.26 -28.64
C PRO A 40 25.51 -5.98 -29.13
N ALA A 41 25.91 -4.72 -29.32
CA ALA A 41 27.28 -4.33 -29.67
C ALA A 41 28.32 -4.57 -28.56
N MET A 42 27.89 -4.74 -27.30
CA MET A 42 28.75 -4.93 -26.13
C MET A 42 28.48 -6.25 -25.38
N GLY A 43 27.45 -7.00 -25.78
CA GLY A 43 26.99 -8.23 -25.14
C GLY A 43 27.42 -9.49 -25.89
N HIS A 44 28.61 -9.51 -26.47
CA HIS A 44 29.22 -10.75 -26.95
C HIS A 44 30.22 -11.19 -25.89
N ASP A 45 30.06 -12.40 -25.36
CA ASP A 45 31.05 -13.02 -24.50
C ASP A 45 32.41 -12.92 -25.19
N CYS A 46 33.30 -12.14 -24.57
CA CYS A 46 34.68 -11.95 -24.99
C CYS A 46 34.82 -11.41 -26.44
N LEU A 47 34.75 -10.09 -26.63
CA LEU A 47 35.24 -9.40 -27.84
C LEU A 47 36.68 -9.82 -28.23
N LEU A 48 37.43 -10.36 -27.26
CA LEU A 48 38.72 -11.01 -27.40
C LEU A 48 38.66 -12.39 -26.73
N ASP A 49 37.82 -13.31 -27.21
CA ASP A 49 38.02 -14.75 -26.96
C ASP A 49 39.46 -15.04 -27.44
N GLY A 50 40.31 -15.74 -26.69
CA GLY A 50 41.76 -15.87 -26.99
C GLY A 50 42.12 -16.45 -28.37
N LYS A 51 41.10 -16.78 -29.18
CA LYS A 51 41.11 -17.13 -30.59
C LYS A 51 41.15 -15.92 -31.55
N ILE A 52 40.68 -14.75 -31.11
CA ILE A 52 40.68 -13.49 -31.87
C ILE A 52 42.08 -12.88 -31.73
N VAL A 53 42.89 -13.04 -32.77
CA VAL A 53 44.21 -12.42 -32.86
C VAL A 53 44.03 -10.99 -33.37
N VAL A 54 44.24 -10.00 -32.49
CA VAL A 54 44.28 -8.59 -32.88
C VAL A 54 45.50 -8.39 -33.77
N LYS A 55 45.27 -8.16 -35.07
CA LYS A 55 46.31 -7.87 -36.04
C LYS A 55 46.41 -6.37 -36.24
N ILE A 56 47.58 -5.81 -35.95
CA ILE A 56 47.94 -4.44 -36.30
C ILE A 56 48.49 -4.48 -37.73
N SER A 57 48.00 -3.59 -38.59
CA SER A 57 48.52 -3.45 -39.97
C SER A 57 50.02 -3.19 -39.95
N ASP A 58 50.77 -3.74 -40.92
CA ASP A 58 52.23 -3.53 -41.01
C ASP A 58 52.61 -2.05 -41.07
N ALA A 59 51.76 -1.23 -41.69
CA ALA A 59 51.92 0.22 -41.71
C ALA A 59 51.85 0.82 -40.30
N ASP A 60 50.82 0.45 -39.52
CA ASP A 60 50.63 0.95 -38.16
C ASP A 60 51.71 0.42 -37.20
N GLN A 61 52.19 -0.81 -37.40
CA GLN A 61 53.34 -1.33 -36.65
C GLN A 61 54.60 -0.52 -36.91
N THR A 62 54.85 -0.13 -38.16
CA THR A 62 56.00 0.72 -38.52
C THR A 62 55.87 2.11 -37.90
N ILE A 63 54.66 2.67 -37.87
CA ILE A 63 54.38 3.97 -37.25
C ILE A 63 54.59 3.89 -35.73
N LEU A 64 54.05 2.87 -35.06
CA LEU A 64 54.22 2.66 -33.62
C LEU A 64 55.69 2.46 -33.22
N ALA A 65 56.45 1.70 -34.02
CA ALA A 65 57.89 1.51 -33.81
C ALA A 65 58.67 2.82 -33.98
N SER A 66 58.25 3.69 -34.90
CA SER A 66 58.85 5.01 -35.15
C SER A 66 58.51 6.05 -34.07
N MET A 67 57.32 6.00 -33.46
CA MET A 67 56.87 7.00 -32.48
C MET A 67 57.67 7.04 -31.17
N GLY A 68 58.42 5.99 -30.83
CA GLY A 68 59.21 5.93 -29.60
C GLY A 68 58.37 5.80 -28.32
N PRO A 69 58.95 5.27 -27.23
CA PRO A 69 58.19 4.89 -26.04
C PRO A 69 57.62 6.07 -25.25
N GLU A 70 58.27 7.24 -25.27
CA GLU A 70 57.77 8.44 -24.57
C GLU A 70 56.52 9.02 -25.23
N SER A 71 56.51 9.10 -26.56
CA SER A 71 55.37 9.62 -27.32
C SER A 71 54.14 8.73 -27.13
N LEU A 72 54.33 7.41 -27.17
CA LEU A 72 53.26 6.44 -26.91
C LEU A 72 52.67 6.61 -25.51
N ARG A 73 53.50 6.80 -24.48
CA ARG A 73 53.02 7.06 -23.11
C ARG A 73 52.21 8.34 -23.03
N ASN A 74 52.64 9.41 -23.70
CA ASN A 74 51.93 10.69 -23.69
C ASN A 74 50.54 10.57 -24.35
N VAL A 75 50.45 9.89 -25.51
CA VAL A 75 49.17 9.64 -26.19
C VAL A 75 48.23 8.77 -25.34
N VAL A 76 48.77 7.72 -24.70
CA VAL A 76 47.99 6.87 -23.79
C VAL A 76 47.52 7.67 -22.58
N ALA A 77 48.38 8.49 -21.99
CA ALA A 77 48.02 9.33 -20.85
C ALA A 77 46.88 10.30 -21.22
N ASP A 78 46.99 11.03 -22.33
CA ASP A 78 45.96 11.97 -22.77
C ASP A 78 44.63 11.27 -23.12
N SER A 79 44.70 10.16 -23.87
CA SER A 79 43.53 9.37 -24.22
C SER A 79 42.85 8.75 -23.00
N SER A 80 43.62 8.31 -22.00
CA SER A 80 43.07 7.73 -20.76
C SER A 80 42.26 8.73 -19.95
N VAL A 81 42.65 10.01 -19.94
CA VAL A 81 41.90 11.09 -19.27
C VAL A 81 40.56 11.32 -19.97
N ALA A 82 40.53 11.29 -21.30
CA ALA A 82 39.29 11.40 -22.07
C ALA A 82 38.32 10.23 -21.77
N VAL A 83 38.84 9.00 -21.72
CA VAL A 83 38.05 7.80 -21.36
C VAL A 83 37.52 7.92 -19.93
N PHE A 84 38.33 8.36 -18.98
CA PHE A 84 37.90 8.53 -17.59
C PHE A 84 36.79 9.58 -17.46
N LYS A 85 36.89 10.70 -18.19
CA LYS A 85 35.82 11.71 -18.25
C LYS A 85 34.53 11.16 -18.84
N LEU A 86 34.62 10.38 -19.93
CA LEU A 86 33.46 9.71 -20.53
C LEU A 86 32.82 8.71 -19.56
N LEU A 87 33.64 7.92 -18.86
CA LEU A 87 33.15 6.98 -17.85
C LEU A 87 32.37 7.71 -16.75
N LYS A 88 32.91 8.83 -16.25
CA LYS A 88 32.23 9.66 -15.24
C LYS A 88 30.87 10.20 -15.75
N VAL A 89 30.81 10.64 -17.00
CA VAL A 89 29.55 11.10 -17.61
C VAL A 89 28.57 9.95 -17.77
N ALA A 90 29.04 8.79 -18.23
CA ALA A 90 28.19 7.60 -18.40
C ALA A 90 27.61 7.10 -17.07
N THR A 91 28.41 7.06 -15.99
CA THR A 91 27.92 6.69 -14.66
C THR A 91 26.89 7.70 -14.16
N PHE A 92 27.15 8.99 -14.32
CA PHE A 92 26.20 10.04 -13.92
C PHE A 92 24.85 9.93 -14.67
N LEU A 93 24.90 9.68 -15.99
CA LEU A 93 23.69 9.50 -16.80
C LEU A 93 22.90 8.25 -16.38
N ASN A 94 23.60 7.17 -16.01
CA ASN A 94 22.95 5.95 -15.53
C ASN A 94 22.23 6.18 -14.19
N ASP A 95 22.87 6.88 -13.26
CA ASP A 95 22.26 7.25 -11.98
C ASP A 95 21.03 8.14 -12.21
N LEU A 96 21.12 9.14 -13.09
CA LEU A 96 19.99 10.01 -13.44
C LEU A 96 18.83 9.24 -14.10
N ALA A 97 19.13 8.30 -15.00
CA ALA A 97 18.12 7.46 -15.63
C ALA A 97 17.41 6.56 -14.61
N SER A 98 18.17 5.98 -13.67
CA SER A 98 17.62 5.18 -12.57
C SER A 98 16.71 6.01 -11.66
N GLN A 99 17.13 7.23 -11.31
CA GLN A 99 16.35 8.17 -10.51
C GLN A 99 15.07 8.63 -11.23
N THR A 100 15.14 8.83 -12.54
CA THR A 100 13.97 9.23 -13.35
C THR A 100 12.90 8.13 -13.38
N LYS A 101 13.31 6.86 -13.51
CA LYS A 101 12.40 5.72 -13.42
C LYS A 101 11.75 5.61 -12.03
N ALA A 102 12.55 5.72 -10.97
CA ALA A 102 12.04 5.72 -9.59
C ALA A 102 11.07 6.88 -9.31
N CYS A 103 11.36 8.06 -9.86
CA CYS A 103 10.51 9.25 -9.75
C CYS A 103 9.17 9.08 -10.49
N ALA A 104 9.19 8.46 -11.69
CA ALA A 104 7.96 8.15 -12.42
C ALA A 104 7.05 7.17 -11.65
N ASP A 105 7.63 6.12 -11.08
CA ASP A 105 6.89 5.13 -10.28
C ASP A 105 6.35 5.76 -8.99
N ALA A 106 7.15 6.60 -8.32
CA ALA A 106 6.74 7.32 -7.12
C ALA A 106 5.61 8.30 -7.42
N LYS A 107 5.67 9.02 -8.54
CA LYS A 107 4.60 9.95 -8.97
C LYS A 107 3.28 9.23 -9.19
N GLY A 108 3.28 8.05 -9.82
CA GLY A 108 2.08 7.22 -9.96
C GLY A 108 1.48 6.83 -8.60
N LYS A 109 2.30 6.39 -7.65
CA LYS A 109 1.86 6.05 -6.30
C LYS A 109 1.28 7.26 -5.55
N VAL A 110 1.90 8.44 -5.67
CA VAL A 110 1.39 9.68 -5.07
C VAL A 110 0.00 10.00 -5.61
N THR A 111 -0.20 9.96 -6.93
CA THR A 111 -1.54 10.23 -7.52
C THR A 111 -2.62 9.23 -7.09
N LYS A 112 -2.24 7.99 -6.77
CA LYS A 112 -3.17 6.99 -6.24
C LYS A 112 -3.53 7.29 -4.78
N LEU A 113 -2.51 7.54 -3.95
CA LEU A 113 -2.70 7.85 -2.54
C LEU A 113 -3.48 9.15 -2.32
N GLU A 114 -3.29 10.16 -3.18
CA GLU A 114 -4.06 11.41 -3.14
C GLU A 114 -5.56 11.18 -3.37
N LYS A 115 -5.93 10.27 -4.28
CA LYS A 115 -7.33 9.89 -4.51
C LYS A 115 -7.91 9.14 -3.31
N GLU A 116 -7.19 8.13 -2.81
CA GLU A 116 -7.62 7.37 -1.62
C GLU A 116 -7.78 8.28 -0.38
N LEU A 117 -6.91 9.28 -0.22
CA LEU A 117 -7.01 10.28 0.84
C LEU A 117 -8.27 11.14 0.69
N HIS A 118 -8.60 11.57 -0.54
CA HIS A 118 -9.79 12.37 -0.80
C HIS A 118 -11.07 11.57 -0.49
N ASP A 119 -11.13 10.32 -0.95
CA ASP A 119 -12.27 9.43 -0.71
C ASP A 119 -12.45 9.16 0.81
N ALA A 120 -11.34 8.88 1.51
CA ALA A 120 -11.36 8.69 2.96
C ALA A 120 -11.85 9.92 3.72
N LYS A 121 -11.48 11.13 3.26
CA LYS A 121 -11.91 12.40 3.85
C LYS A 121 -13.40 12.67 3.62
N GLU A 122 -13.95 12.24 2.49
CA GLU A 122 -15.39 12.31 2.24
C GLU A 122 -16.16 11.40 3.21
N GLU A 123 -15.69 10.16 3.42
CA GLU A 123 -16.29 9.22 4.37
C GLU A 123 -16.16 9.68 5.83
N GLU A 124 -15.03 10.29 6.21
CA GLU A 124 -14.88 10.94 7.52
C GLU A 124 -15.97 12.02 7.74
N GLY A 125 -16.25 12.82 6.70
CA GLY A 125 -17.33 13.81 6.74
C GLY A 125 -18.70 13.19 6.99
N LYS A 126 -19.04 12.13 6.26
CA LYS A 126 -20.31 11.38 6.43
C LYS A 126 -20.43 10.78 7.82
N LEU A 127 -19.35 10.21 8.35
CA LEU A 127 -19.33 9.66 9.70
C LEU A 127 -19.50 10.74 10.76
N LYS A 128 -18.86 11.90 10.59
CA LYS A 128 -18.98 13.03 11.51
C LYS A 128 -20.41 13.58 11.57
N GLU A 129 -21.11 13.63 10.43
CA GLU A 129 -22.53 13.98 10.38
C GLU A 129 -23.39 12.98 11.17
N LYS A 130 -23.19 11.66 10.95
CA LYS A 130 -23.90 10.61 11.70
C LYS A 130 -23.65 10.68 13.20
N VAL A 131 -22.42 11.01 13.62
CA VAL A 131 -22.09 11.21 15.04
C VAL A 131 -22.89 12.37 15.62
N GLY A 132 -22.99 13.49 14.90
CA GLY A 132 -23.82 14.63 15.33
C GLY A 132 -25.30 14.27 15.43
N GLU A 133 -25.85 13.54 14.46
CA GLU A 133 -27.25 13.09 14.49
C GLU A 133 -27.52 12.15 15.69
N LEU A 134 -26.59 11.22 15.98
CA LEU A 134 -26.69 10.33 17.14
C LEU A 134 -26.57 11.08 18.46
N GLU A 135 -25.72 12.10 18.54
CA GLU A 135 -25.56 12.96 19.73
C GLU A 135 -26.82 13.80 20.00
N GLU A 136 -27.47 14.33 18.95
CA GLU A 136 -28.76 15.01 19.06
C GLU A 136 -29.87 14.06 19.53
N LYS A 137 -29.91 12.84 18.97
CA LYS A 137 -30.87 11.81 19.39
C LYS A 137 -30.67 11.39 20.84
N LEU A 138 -29.41 11.21 21.29
CA LEU A 138 -29.10 10.92 22.68
C LEU A 138 -29.50 12.07 23.61
N SER A 139 -29.26 13.31 23.20
CA SER A 139 -29.67 14.50 23.96
C SER A 139 -31.19 14.57 24.09
N SER A 140 -31.92 14.30 22.99
CA SER A 140 -33.39 14.27 22.98
C SER A 140 -33.98 13.15 23.84
N LEU A 141 -33.35 11.96 23.81
CA LEU A 141 -33.79 10.81 24.61
C LEU A 141 -33.51 11.00 26.11
N THR A 142 -32.41 11.67 26.45
CA THR A 142 -32.05 11.97 27.84
C THR A 142 -32.95 13.06 28.43
N LEU A 143 -33.51 13.96 27.60
CA LEU A 143 -34.42 15.02 28.05
C LEU A 143 -35.85 14.52 28.34
N THR A 144 -36.24 13.35 27.83
CA THR A 144 -37.52 12.71 28.17
C THR A 144 -37.37 11.83 29.41
N SER A 145 -37.01 12.41 30.54
CA SER A 145 -37.05 11.78 31.86
C SER A 145 -38.50 11.70 32.40
N THR A 146 -39.46 11.29 31.57
CA THR A 146 -40.83 11.01 32.03
C THR A 146 -40.89 9.81 32.97
N THR A 147 -39.80 9.04 33.08
CA THR A 147 -39.63 7.94 34.04
C THR A 147 -39.51 8.44 35.48
N ASP A 148 -38.98 9.65 35.71
CA ASP A 148 -38.74 10.17 37.06
C ASP A 148 -40.04 10.38 37.85
N GLU A 149 -41.13 10.76 37.19
CA GLU A 149 -42.40 11.04 37.87
C GLU A 149 -43.08 9.76 38.38
N GLU A 150 -43.08 8.69 37.58
CA GLU A 150 -43.61 7.39 38.03
C GLU A 150 -42.68 6.76 39.09
N GLU A 151 -41.35 6.86 38.93
CA GLU A 151 -40.40 6.34 39.91
C GLU A 151 -40.56 7.04 41.28
N LYS A 152 -40.72 8.36 41.27
CA LYS A 152 -40.94 9.16 42.50
C LYS A 152 -42.26 8.83 43.20
N LYS A 153 -43.26 8.29 42.49
CA LYS A 153 -44.53 7.84 43.07
C LYS A 153 -44.38 6.49 43.78
N VAL A 154 -43.58 5.57 43.24
CA VAL A 154 -43.40 4.22 43.80
C VAL A 154 -42.29 4.19 44.87
N ASP A 155 -41.30 5.08 44.76
CA ASP A 155 -40.22 5.25 45.73
C ASP A 155 -39.97 6.73 46.05
N PRO A 156 -40.77 7.33 46.95
CA PRO A 156 -40.65 8.74 47.32
C PRO A 156 -39.32 9.07 48.00
N THR A 157 -38.66 8.07 48.60
CA THR A 157 -37.39 8.22 49.31
C THR A 157 -36.21 8.08 48.35
N GLY A 158 -36.42 7.55 47.14
CA GLY A 158 -35.37 7.27 46.16
C GLY A 158 -34.37 6.23 46.68
N THR A 159 -34.84 5.28 47.49
CA THR A 159 -34.01 4.21 48.05
C THR A 159 -33.49 3.29 46.93
N TYR A 160 -34.38 2.88 46.03
CA TYR A 160 -34.10 1.96 44.93
C TYR A 160 -33.51 2.65 43.70
N ALA A 161 -33.69 3.97 43.56
CA ALA A 161 -33.08 4.75 42.48
C ALA A 161 -31.54 4.63 42.43
N LYS A 162 -30.92 4.37 43.59
CA LYS A 162 -29.46 4.20 43.72
C LYS A 162 -28.99 2.76 43.54
N PHE A 163 -29.91 1.82 43.43
CA PHE A 163 -29.57 0.40 43.39
C PHE A 163 -29.16 0.03 41.97
N SER A 164 -28.06 -0.72 41.84
CA SER A 164 -27.76 -1.35 40.56
C SER A 164 -28.81 -2.43 40.26
N ARG A 165 -28.85 -2.88 39.00
CA ARG A 165 -29.70 -4.02 38.61
C ARG A 165 -29.46 -5.24 39.50
N ALA A 166 -28.21 -5.50 39.88
CA ALA A 166 -27.87 -6.63 40.75
C ALA A 166 -28.42 -6.45 42.17
N ASP A 167 -28.33 -5.23 42.72
CA ASP A 167 -28.83 -4.91 44.07
C ASP A 167 -30.35 -5.02 44.14
N LEU A 168 -31.06 -4.53 43.12
CA LEU A 168 -32.51 -4.69 42.97
C LEU A 168 -32.91 -6.17 42.94
N ILE A 169 -32.20 -6.97 42.14
CA ILE A 169 -32.44 -8.42 42.07
C ILE A 169 -32.21 -9.07 43.44
N ALA A 170 -31.11 -8.73 44.13
CA ALA A 170 -30.82 -9.26 45.46
C ALA A 170 -31.92 -8.92 46.47
N LYS A 171 -32.40 -7.67 46.46
CA LYS A 171 -33.47 -7.24 47.37
C LYS A 171 -34.81 -7.94 47.11
N ILE A 172 -35.13 -8.24 45.84
CA ILE A 172 -36.32 -9.03 45.49
C ILE A 172 -36.26 -10.43 46.10
N TYR A 173 -35.09 -11.08 46.06
CA TYR A 173 -34.91 -12.39 46.70
C TYR A 173 -35.05 -12.29 48.23
N GLU A 174 -34.42 -11.30 48.85
CA GLU A 174 -34.53 -11.09 50.31
C GLU A 174 -35.99 -10.89 50.75
N VAL A 175 -36.74 -10.03 50.06
CA VAL A 175 -38.16 -9.77 50.38
C VAL A 175 -39.01 -11.02 50.15
N ARG A 176 -38.74 -11.78 49.09
CA ARG A 176 -39.41 -13.05 48.81
C ARG A 176 -39.21 -14.04 49.95
N ASP A 177 -37.96 -14.25 50.36
CA ASP A 177 -37.62 -15.24 51.38
C ASP A 177 -38.26 -14.88 52.72
N LEU A 178 -38.23 -13.59 53.09
CA LEU A 178 -38.91 -13.08 54.27
C LEU A 178 -40.43 -13.33 54.22
N GLN A 179 -41.07 -13.08 53.07
CA GLN A 179 -42.51 -13.34 52.91
C GLN A 179 -42.85 -14.83 53.03
N ILE A 180 -42.00 -15.72 52.53
CA ILE A 180 -42.17 -17.18 52.67
C ILE A 180 -42.09 -17.59 54.14
N GLU A 181 -41.11 -17.07 54.89
CA GLU A 181 -40.98 -17.36 56.33
C GLU A 181 -42.19 -16.86 57.13
N VAL A 182 -42.65 -15.64 56.88
CA VAL A 182 -43.83 -15.07 57.54
C VAL A 182 -45.07 -15.89 57.25
N ALA A 183 -45.28 -16.31 55.99
CA ALA A 183 -46.40 -17.16 55.61
C ALA A 183 -46.35 -18.54 56.27
N SER A 184 -45.16 -19.16 56.32
CA SER A 184 -44.95 -20.46 56.98
C SER A 184 -45.25 -20.38 58.48
N SER A 185 -44.72 -19.35 59.16
CA SER A 185 -44.97 -19.11 60.58
C SER A 185 -46.46 -18.87 60.87
N SER A 186 -47.12 -18.05 60.04
CA SER A 186 -48.57 -17.82 60.10
C SER A 186 -49.37 -19.12 59.97
N PHE A 187 -49.01 -19.97 59.00
CA PHE A 187 -49.65 -21.26 58.77
C PHE A 187 -49.47 -22.21 59.97
N GLN A 188 -48.25 -22.31 60.50
CA GLN A 188 -47.98 -23.14 61.68
C GLN A 188 -48.74 -22.64 62.91
N ASN A 189 -48.83 -21.32 63.10
CA ASN A 189 -49.62 -20.72 64.17
C ASN A 189 -51.11 -21.04 64.02
N ALA A 190 -51.66 -20.97 62.80
CA ALA A 190 -53.04 -21.35 62.53
C ALA A 190 -53.30 -22.84 62.80
N LEU A 191 -52.37 -23.72 62.42
CA LEU A 191 -52.44 -25.15 62.74
C LEU A 191 -52.44 -25.39 64.26
N ALA A 192 -51.57 -24.71 65.00
CA ALA A 192 -51.51 -24.83 66.45
C ALA A 192 -52.84 -24.41 67.10
N GLN A 193 -53.45 -23.32 66.64
CA GLN A 193 -54.77 -22.89 67.12
C GLN A 193 -55.86 -23.93 66.82
N LEU A 194 -55.86 -24.51 65.62
CA LEU A 194 -56.78 -25.58 65.23
C LEU A 194 -56.64 -26.84 66.07
N GLN A 195 -55.40 -27.24 66.40
CA GLN A 195 -55.11 -28.39 67.26
C GLN A 195 -55.56 -28.15 68.70
N VAL A 196 -55.36 -26.94 69.23
CA VAL A 196 -55.85 -26.56 70.57
C VAL A 196 -57.37 -26.60 70.64
N LEU A 197 -58.05 -26.13 69.59
CA LEU A 197 -59.51 -26.14 69.52
C LEU A 197 -60.10 -27.54 69.29
N ASN A 198 -59.34 -28.47 68.71
CA ASN A 198 -59.79 -29.82 68.39
C ASN A 198 -58.83 -30.90 68.91
N PRO A 199 -58.73 -31.12 70.23
CA PRO A 199 -57.70 -31.97 70.85
C PRO A 199 -57.90 -33.50 70.65
N GLY A 200 -58.71 -33.93 69.69
CA GLY A 200 -59.05 -35.34 69.44
C GLY A 200 -59.15 -35.74 67.97
N ILE A 201 -58.73 -34.86 67.06
CA ILE A 201 -58.40 -35.18 65.65
C ILE A 201 -56.88 -35.18 65.55
#